data_AF-A0A3D0VX37-F1
#
_entry.id   AF-A0A3D0VX37-F1
#
_cell.length_a   1.000
_cell.length_b   1.000
_cell.length_c   1.000
_cell.angle_alpha   90.00
_cell.angle_beta   90.00
_cell.angle_gamma   90.00
#
_symmetry.space_group_name_H-M   'P 1'
#
loop_
_entity.id
_entity.type
_entity.pdbx_description
1 polymer ?
#
loop_
_entity_poly.entity_id
_entity_poly.type
_entity_poly.pdbx_seq_one_letter_code
_entity_poly.pdbx_strand_id
1 'polypeptide(L)'
;MAKPDYIYAVARIRAKELLCFGSPALEQLMACKTYEECLRMLNEKGWGNGSANQTPESLLEEERSKTWAQLRELVEDMSVFDVFLYANDYHNLKAAIKENYAPSHGADIYNPNGTIDPAVFRRAAEEHDFSALPAEMGAAAEEAMSALRETGDGQLCDVIIDKAALEAILKAGKTSDDPLLEFYAEHTVATADIKTAVRCQKTGKSLDFIQRALAECDTLDVSLLAQTAVESFEAITAYLTRTDYAGAADALVQSASAFERWCDNRLIEKIRPQKYETSTIGPLAAWLLARENEIKTVRILLSGKRNGLSDDAIRERLREMYV
;
A
#
# COMPACT_ATOMS: atom_id res chain seq x y z
N MET A 1 -7.02 -1.73 30.97
CA MET A 1 -8.19 -2.16 30.19
C MET A 1 -8.06 -3.64 29.90
N ALA A 2 -9.15 -4.40 29.86
CA ALA A 2 -9.10 -5.78 29.39
C ALA A 2 -8.73 -5.78 27.90
N LYS A 3 -7.84 -6.69 27.45
CA LYS A 3 -7.56 -6.83 26.02
C LYS A 3 -8.87 -7.23 25.32
N PRO A 4 -9.20 -6.64 24.15
CA PRO A 4 -10.39 -7.04 23.39
C PRO A 4 -10.32 -8.54 23.07
N ASP A 5 -11.43 -9.25 23.25
CA ASP A 5 -11.53 -10.66 22.88
C ASP A 5 -11.94 -10.78 21.41
N TYR A 6 -11.00 -11.21 20.58
CA TYR A 6 -11.22 -11.38 19.14
C TYR A 6 -11.71 -12.77 18.74
N ILE A 7 -11.95 -13.71 19.67
CA ILE A 7 -12.29 -15.11 19.33
C ILE A 7 -13.49 -15.21 18.38
N TYR A 8 -14.58 -14.47 18.67
CA TYR A 8 -15.76 -14.45 17.82
C TYR A 8 -15.46 -13.85 16.43
N ALA A 9 -14.72 -12.75 16.39
CA ALA A 9 -14.34 -12.08 15.16
C ALA A 9 -13.43 -12.96 14.28
N VAL A 10 -12.45 -13.63 14.88
CA VAL A 10 -11.57 -14.58 14.21
C VAL A 10 -12.37 -15.74 13.63
N ALA A 11 -13.29 -16.34 14.40
CA ALA A 11 -14.15 -17.42 13.89
C ALA A 11 -14.99 -16.99 12.68
N ARG A 12 -15.49 -15.75 12.67
CA ARG A 12 -16.20 -15.17 11.52
C ARG A 12 -15.29 -14.95 10.32
N ILE A 13 -14.07 -14.47 10.52
CA ILE A 13 -13.08 -14.31 9.45
C ILE A 13 -12.68 -15.65 8.84
N ARG A 14 -12.54 -16.73 9.63
CA ARG A 14 -12.27 -18.08 9.07
C ARG A 14 -13.28 -18.51 8.02
N ALA A 15 -14.57 -18.22 8.25
CA ALA A 15 -15.59 -18.52 7.26
C ALA A 15 -15.45 -17.66 6.00
N LYS A 16 -14.94 -16.42 6.12
CA LYS A 16 -14.68 -15.51 5.00
C LYS A 16 -13.41 -15.86 4.22
N GLU A 17 -12.38 -16.40 4.87
CA GLU A 17 -11.16 -16.89 4.20
C GLU A 17 -11.47 -17.97 3.16
N LEU A 18 -12.53 -18.77 3.35
CA LEU A 18 -12.98 -19.77 2.37
C LEU A 18 -13.47 -19.15 1.04
N LEU A 19 -13.78 -17.85 1.04
CA LEU A 19 -14.24 -17.11 -0.15
C LEU A 19 -13.08 -16.43 -0.89
N CYS A 20 -11.89 -16.36 -0.29
CA CYS A 20 -10.71 -15.80 -0.94
C CYS A 20 -10.26 -16.70 -2.09
N PHE A 21 -9.78 -16.10 -3.16
CA PHE A 21 -9.20 -16.79 -4.30
C PHE A 21 -7.88 -17.45 -3.89
N GLY A 22 -7.82 -18.76 -4.10
CA GLY A 22 -6.57 -19.50 -4.17
C GLY A 22 -6.10 -19.68 -5.62
N SER A 23 -5.00 -20.41 -5.79
CA SER A 23 -4.40 -20.69 -7.12
C SER A 23 -5.40 -21.21 -8.17
N PRO A 24 -6.35 -22.12 -7.86
CA PRO A 24 -7.31 -22.60 -8.86
C PRO A 24 -8.22 -21.50 -9.42
N ALA A 25 -8.64 -20.54 -8.58
CA ALA A 25 -9.49 -19.44 -9.02
C ALA A 25 -8.72 -18.48 -9.93
N LEU A 26 -7.44 -18.23 -9.63
CA LEU A 26 -6.58 -17.43 -10.51
C LEU A 26 -6.33 -18.10 -11.86
N GLU A 27 -6.05 -19.40 -11.90
CA GLU A 27 -5.85 -20.10 -13.17
C GLU A 27 -7.13 -20.10 -14.03
N GLN A 28 -8.31 -20.20 -13.40
CA GLN A 28 -9.58 -20.02 -14.11
C GLN A 28 -9.72 -18.61 -14.70
N LEU A 29 -9.40 -17.55 -13.94
CA LEU A 29 -9.44 -16.16 -14.42
C LEU A 29 -8.40 -15.93 -15.55
N MET A 30 -7.24 -16.57 -15.45
CA MET A 30 -6.20 -16.53 -16.48
C MET A 30 -6.65 -17.21 -17.77
N ALA A 31 -7.40 -18.32 -17.66
CA ALA A 31 -7.90 -19.05 -18.81
C ALA A 31 -9.02 -18.31 -19.58
N CYS A 32 -9.60 -17.25 -19.01
CA CYS A 32 -10.53 -16.38 -19.73
C CYS A 32 -9.83 -15.73 -20.94
N LYS A 33 -10.46 -15.80 -22.11
CA LYS A 33 -9.92 -15.29 -23.37
C LYS A 33 -10.11 -13.79 -23.51
N THR A 34 -11.20 -13.27 -22.95
CA THR A 34 -11.52 -11.85 -23.03
C THR A 34 -11.70 -11.23 -21.66
N TYR A 35 -11.53 -9.91 -21.62
CA TYR A 35 -11.76 -9.12 -20.43
C TYR A 35 -13.21 -9.21 -19.93
N GLU A 36 -14.20 -9.31 -20.82
CA GLU A 36 -15.61 -9.49 -20.48
C GLU A 36 -15.89 -10.87 -19.87
N GLU A 37 -15.19 -11.91 -20.33
CA GLU A 37 -15.23 -13.24 -19.69
C GLU A 37 -14.71 -13.18 -18.26
N CYS A 38 -13.59 -12.49 -18.01
CA CYS A 38 -13.08 -12.29 -16.64
C CYS A 38 -14.10 -11.58 -15.76
N LEU A 39 -14.72 -10.50 -16.25
CA LEU A 39 -15.73 -9.77 -15.47
C LEU A 39 -16.95 -10.61 -15.15
N ARG A 40 -17.46 -11.40 -16.11
CA ARG A 40 -18.57 -12.33 -15.83
C ARG A 40 -18.21 -13.35 -14.76
N MET A 41 -17.03 -13.95 -14.87
CA MET A 41 -16.55 -14.93 -13.90
C MET A 41 -16.36 -14.32 -12.49
N LEU A 42 -15.87 -13.08 -12.40
CA LEU A 42 -15.78 -12.36 -11.12
C LEU A 42 -17.17 -12.14 -10.51
N ASN A 43 -18.15 -11.69 -11.30
CA ASN A 43 -19.53 -11.54 -10.84
C ASN A 43 -20.15 -12.87 -10.38
N GLU A 44 -19.91 -13.97 -11.09
CA GLU A 44 -20.35 -15.32 -10.69
C GLU A 44 -19.74 -15.76 -9.34
N LYS A 45 -18.52 -15.32 -9.04
CA LYS A 45 -17.86 -15.51 -7.74
C LYS A 45 -18.28 -14.49 -6.68
N GLY A 46 -19.27 -13.63 -6.97
CA GLY A 46 -19.83 -12.66 -6.03
C GLY A 46 -19.06 -11.34 -5.92
N TRP A 47 -18.10 -11.09 -6.81
CA TRP A 47 -17.38 -9.81 -6.86
C TRP A 47 -18.23 -8.73 -7.53
N GLY A 48 -18.10 -7.50 -7.03
CA GLY A 48 -18.84 -6.36 -7.54
C GLY A 48 -20.29 -6.33 -7.05
N ASN A 49 -21.13 -5.52 -7.68
CA ASN A 49 -22.52 -5.30 -7.23
C ASN A 49 -23.56 -5.99 -8.13
N GLY A 50 -23.11 -6.84 -9.07
CA GLY A 50 -23.97 -7.53 -10.02
C GLY A 50 -24.57 -6.64 -11.11
N SER A 51 -24.19 -5.35 -11.18
CA SER A 51 -24.65 -4.44 -12.23
C SER A 51 -23.95 -4.74 -13.56
N ALA A 52 -24.74 -4.82 -14.65
CA ALA A 52 -24.22 -5.04 -15.99
C ALA A 52 -23.33 -3.89 -16.51
N ASN A 53 -23.44 -2.69 -15.93
CA ASN A 53 -22.67 -1.50 -16.33
C ASN A 53 -21.50 -1.19 -15.37
N GLN A 54 -21.13 -2.12 -14.48
CA GLN A 54 -20.06 -1.88 -13.52
C GLN A 54 -18.69 -1.80 -14.23
N THR A 55 -17.93 -0.74 -13.94
CA THR A 55 -16.54 -0.61 -14.40
C THR A 55 -15.60 -1.44 -13.52
N PRO A 56 -14.41 -1.85 -13.99
CA PRO A 56 -13.40 -2.51 -13.14
C PRO A 56 -13.07 -1.71 -11.90
N GLU A 57 -12.91 -0.40 -12.06
CA GLU A 57 -12.56 0.49 -10.96
C GLU A 57 -13.66 0.47 -9.90
N SER A 58 -14.93 0.56 -10.32
CA SER A 58 -16.08 0.43 -9.42
C SER A 58 -16.20 -0.98 -8.80
N LEU A 59 -15.87 -2.04 -9.54
CA LEU A 59 -15.88 -3.41 -9.04
C LEU A 59 -14.83 -3.61 -7.95
N LEU A 60 -13.61 -3.14 -8.17
CA LEU A 60 -12.52 -3.25 -7.19
C LEU A 60 -12.80 -2.39 -5.94
N GLU A 61 -13.40 -1.22 -6.12
CA GLU A 61 -13.77 -0.33 -5.02
C GLU A 61 -14.94 -0.89 -4.19
N GLU A 62 -15.90 -1.53 -4.85
CA GLU A 62 -16.98 -2.27 -4.18
C GLU A 62 -16.42 -3.40 -3.31
N GLU A 63 -15.45 -4.16 -3.81
CA GLU A 63 -14.82 -5.25 -3.05
C GLU A 63 -13.99 -4.75 -1.87
N ARG A 64 -13.34 -3.59 -2.01
CA ARG A 64 -12.68 -2.89 -0.91
C ARG A 64 -13.71 -2.45 0.14
N SER A 65 -14.79 -1.79 -0.30
CA SER A 65 -15.87 -1.30 0.57
C SER A 65 -16.52 -2.43 1.36
N LYS A 66 -16.82 -3.58 0.72
CA LYS A 66 -17.31 -4.78 1.39
C LYS A 66 -16.34 -5.32 2.44
N THR A 67 -15.04 -5.33 2.12
CA THR A 67 -14.00 -5.81 3.04
C THR A 67 -13.99 -4.97 4.33
N TRP A 68 -13.98 -3.64 4.19
CA TRP A 68 -14.03 -2.73 5.35
C TRP A 68 -15.36 -2.76 6.10
N ALA A 69 -16.49 -2.92 5.40
CA ALA A 69 -17.80 -3.08 6.03
C ALA A 69 -17.85 -4.34 6.90
N GLN A 70 -17.27 -5.45 6.43
CA GLN A 70 -17.17 -6.69 7.21
C GLN A 70 -16.30 -6.53 8.46
N LEU A 71 -15.20 -5.78 8.40
CA LEU A 71 -14.41 -5.48 9.60
C LEU A 71 -15.19 -4.65 10.61
N ARG A 72 -15.94 -3.64 10.16
CA ARG A 72 -16.80 -2.80 11.02
C ARG A 72 -17.90 -3.57 11.73
N GLU A 73 -18.35 -4.69 11.18
CA GLU A 73 -19.29 -5.60 11.86
C GLU A 73 -18.64 -6.43 12.97
N LEU A 74 -17.31 -6.59 12.95
CA LEU A 74 -16.57 -7.53 13.80
C LEU A 74 -15.70 -6.84 14.85
N VAL A 75 -15.34 -5.58 14.63
CA VAL A 75 -14.43 -4.81 15.49
C VAL A 75 -15.08 -3.48 15.84
N GLU A 76 -15.19 -3.21 17.14
CA GLU A 76 -15.78 -1.96 17.65
C GLU A 76 -14.85 -0.77 17.40
N ASP A 77 -13.57 -0.92 17.74
CA ASP A 77 -12.55 0.09 17.54
C ASP A 77 -11.76 -0.17 16.26
N MET A 78 -12.14 0.51 15.18
CA MET A 78 -11.48 0.37 13.88
C MET A 78 -10.09 1.00 13.83
N SER A 79 -9.69 1.79 14.82
CA SER A 79 -8.37 2.46 14.83
C SER A 79 -7.20 1.47 14.83
N VAL A 80 -7.46 0.23 15.25
CA VAL A 80 -6.49 -0.89 15.16
C VAL A 80 -6.03 -1.20 13.73
N PHE A 81 -6.75 -0.71 12.71
CA PHE A 81 -6.42 -0.88 11.30
C PHE A 81 -5.91 0.41 10.62
N ASP A 82 -5.80 1.53 11.35
CA ASP A 82 -5.44 2.84 10.78
C ASP A 82 -4.06 2.82 10.08
N VAL A 83 -3.14 1.97 10.55
CA VAL A 83 -1.82 1.77 9.92
C VAL A 83 -1.91 1.43 8.43
N PHE A 84 -2.98 0.77 7.99
CA PHE A 84 -3.22 0.42 6.58
C PHE A 84 -3.79 1.58 5.75
N LEU A 85 -4.23 2.65 6.40
CA LEU A 85 -4.96 3.77 5.79
C LEU A 85 -4.11 5.04 5.67
N TYR A 86 -3.03 5.17 6.45
CA TYR A 86 -2.19 6.38 6.43
C TYR A 86 -1.62 6.74 5.07
N ALA A 87 -1.28 5.76 4.24
CA ALA A 87 -0.84 6.05 2.86
C ALA A 87 -1.90 6.85 2.07
N ASN A 88 -3.19 6.61 2.33
CA ASN A 88 -4.29 7.33 1.68
C ASN A 88 -4.43 8.74 2.25
N ASP A 89 -4.30 8.91 3.56
CA ASP A 89 -4.35 10.22 4.22
C ASP A 89 -3.24 11.16 3.73
N TYR A 90 -2.00 10.66 3.66
CA TYR A 90 -0.87 11.45 3.16
C TYR A 90 -0.96 11.68 1.64
N HIS A 91 -1.53 10.75 0.87
CA HIS A 91 -1.87 11.00 -0.54
C HIS A 91 -2.88 12.16 -0.68
N ASN A 92 -3.93 12.17 0.16
CA ASN A 92 -4.94 13.23 0.17
C ASN A 92 -4.35 14.58 0.57
N LEU A 93 -3.49 14.61 1.60
CA LEU A 93 -2.77 15.81 2.01
C LEU A 93 -1.93 16.38 0.85
N LYS A 94 -1.16 15.52 0.20
CA LYS A 94 -0.33 15.87 -0.97
C LYS A 94 -1.17 16.42 -2.12
N ALA A 95 -2.30 15.79 -2.40
CA ALA A 95 -3.25 16.23 -3.40
C ALA A 95 -3.82 17.61 -3.06
N ALA A 96 -4.22 17.86 -1.82
CA ALA A 96 -4.76 19.14 -1.37
C ALA A 96 -3.75 20.28 -1.48
N ILE A 97 -2.50 20.07 -1.04
CA ILE A 97 -1.44 21.09 -1.16
C ILE A 97 -1.18 21.42 -2.63
N LYS A 98 -1.11 20.41 -3.50
CA LYS A 98 -0.87 20.60 -4.93
C LYS A 98 -2.06 21.24 -5.66
N GLU A 99 -3.29 20.86 -5.32
CA GLU A 99 -4.51 21.47 -5.86
C GLU A 99 -4.60 22.95 -5.46
N ASN A 100 -4.22 23.30 -4.24
CA ASN A 100 -4.15 24.69 -3.79
C ASN A 100 -3.08 25.51 -4.56
N TYR A 101 -1.89 24.92 -4.78
CA TYR A 101 -0.79 25.60 -5.48
C TYR A 101 -1.07 25.80 -6.98
N ALA A 102 -1.59 24.75 -7.63
CA ALA A 102 -1.94 24.76 -9.04
C ALA A 102 -3.27 24.01 -9.24
N PRO A 103 -4.40 24.75 -9.29
CA PRO A 103 -5.73 24.15 -9.41
C PRO A 103 -5.83 23.20 -10.60
N SER A 104 -5.92 21.90 -10.30
CA SER A 104 -6.17 20.87 -11.30
C SER A 104 -7.68 20.70 -11.48
N HIS A 105 -8.17 20.69 -12.72
CA HIS A 105 -9.61 20.52 -13.01
C HIS A 105 -10.03 19.03 -13.03
N GLY A 106 -9.31 18.17 -12.32
CA GLY A 106 -9.57 16.73 -12.28
C GLY A 106 -10.58 16.38 -11.20
N ALA A 107 -11.71 15.79 -11.58
CA ALA A 107 -12.50 15.01 -10.63
C ALA A 107 -11.67 13.82 -10.14
N ASP A 108 -11.82 13.43 -8.87
CA ASP A 108 -11.36 12.14 -8.32
C ASP A 108 -9.88 12.02 -7.87
N ILE A 109 -9.23 13.11 -7.43
CA ILE A 109 -7.82 13.04 -6.94
C ILE A 109 -7.68 12.50 -5.50
N TYR A 110 -8.76 12.50 -4.72
CA TYR A 110 -8.78 12.12 -3.32
C TYR A 110 -9.24 10.68 -3.14
N ASN A 111 -8.61 9.97 -2.21
CA ASN A 111 -9.03 8.65 -1.76
C ASN A 111 -9.99 8.80 -0.56
N PRO A 112 -11.27 8.37 -0.67
CA PRO A 112 -12.21 8.48 0.44
C PRO A 112 -11.93 7.49 1.58
N ASN A 113 -11.11 6.46 1.36
CA ASN A 113 -10.77 5.45 2.36
C ASN A 113 -9.55 5.85 3.18
N GLY A 114 -9.66 6.94 3.93
CA GLY A 114 -8.65 7.41 4.89
C GLY A 114 -9.15 7.37 6.32
N THR A 115 -8.30 7.77 7.26
CA THR A 115 -8.72 8.04 8.66
C THR A 115 -9.32 9.44 8.81
N ILE A 116 -9.02 10.34 7.86
CA ILE A 116 -9.48 11.73 7.86
C ILE A 116 -10.31 12.00 6.59
N ASP A 117 -11.43 12.70 6.74
CA ASP A 117 -12.26 13.12 5.60
C ASP A 117 -11.44 14.01 4.63
N PRO A 118 -11.41 13.69 3.32
CA PRO A 118 -10.79 14.52 2.28
C PRO A 118 -11.09 16.02 2.35
N ALA A 119 -12.30 16.40 2.81
CA ALA A 119 -12.70 17.79 2.97
C ALA A 119 -11.93 18.54 4.07
N VAL A 120 -11.34 17.83 5.05
CA VAL A 120 -10.46 18.43 6.06
C VAL A 120 -9.13 18.83 5.42
N PHE A 121 -8.51 17.96 4.62
CA PHE A 121 -7.26 18.28 3.92
C PHE A 121 -7.43 19.46 2.97
N ARG A 122 -8.52 19.48 2.20
CA ARG A 122 -8.84 20.58 1.28
C ARG A 122 -8.93 21.92 2.02
N ARG A 123 -9.73 21.97 3.11
CA ARG A 123 -9.88 23.19 3.92
C ARG A 123 -8.55 23.63 4.54
N ALA A 124 -7.79 22.69 5.11
CA ALA A 124 -6.50 23.00 5.72
C ALA A 124 -5.51 23.62 4.70
N ALA A 125 -5.46 23.09 3.49
CA ALA A 125 -4.63 23.63 2.41
C ALA A 125 -5.13 24.99 1.89
N GLU A 126 -6.46 25.19 1.79
CA GLU A 126 -7.07 26.46 1.38
C GLU A 126 -6.85 27.58 2.41
N GLU A 127 -6.98 27.27 3.69
CA GLU A 127 -6.86 28.22 4.81
C GLU A 127 -5.40 28.45 5.23
N HIS A 128 -4.45 27.62 4.74
CA HIS A 128 -3.07 27.58 5.21
C HIS A 128 -2.95 27.32 6.71
N ASP A 129 -3.87 26.50 7.24
CA ASP A 129 -3.93 26.12 8.63
C ASP A 129 -4.07 24.59 8.74
N PHE A 130 -2.97 23.94 9.13
CA PHE A 130 -2.91 22.49 9.30
C PHE A 130 -3.09 22.04 10.75
N SER A 131 -3.50 22.93 11.66
CA SER A 131 -3.68 22.64 13.08
C SER A 131 -4.81 21.63 13.36
N ALA A 132 -5.73 21.45 12.40
CA ALA A 132 -6.79 20.44 12.47
C ALA A 132 -6.29 19.01 12.16
N LEU A 133 -5.07 18.87 11.63
CA LEU A 133 -4.45 17.57 11.34
C LEU A 133 -3.63 17.07 12.55
N PRO A 134 -3.31 15.76 12.62
CA PRO A 134 -2.35 15.25 13.58
C PRO A 134 -1.04 16.05 13.54
N ALA A 135 -0.45 16.35 14.69
CA ALA A 135 0.65 17.33 14.81
C ALA A 135 1.83 17.06 13.86
N GLU A 136 2.26 15.80 13.74
CA GLU A 136 3.37 15.40 12.85
C GLU A 136 3.00 15.55 11.37
N MET A 137 1.74 15.23 11.01
CA MET A 137 1.21 15.41 9.67
C MET A 137 1.09 16.90 9.32
N GLY A 138 0.60 17.72 10.26
CA GLY A 138 0.49 19.17 10.09
C GLY A 138 1.85 19.84 9.91
N ALA A 139 2.86 19.44 10.70
CA ALA A 139 4.22 19.95 10.54
C ALA A 139 4.82 19.62 9.16
N ALA A 140 4.64 18.39 8.68
CA ALA A 140 5.07 17.99 7.34
C ALA A 140 4.32 18.76 6.24
N ALA A 141 3.02 19.03 6.43
CA ALA A 141 2.21 19.82 5.52
C ALA A 141 2.71 21.27 5.41
N GLU A 142 3.00 21.91 6.54
CA GLU A 142 3.55 23.27 6.60
C GLU A 142 4.91 23.34 5.90
N GLU A 143 5.81 22.38 6.16
CA GLU A 143 7.11 22.31 5.50
C GLU A 143 6.96 22.13 3.98
N ALA A 144 6.13 21.17 3.55
CA ALA A 144 5.92 20.87 2.13
C ALA A 144 5.29 22.05 1.38
N MET A 145 4.28 22.70 1.97
CA MET A 145 3.63 23.86 1.38
C MET A 145 4.58 25.06 1.28
N SER A 146 5.39 25.30 2.31
CA SER A 146 6.38 26.38 2.30
C SER A 146 7.45 26.12 1.23
N ALA A 147 8.00 24.90 1.19
CA ALA A 147 8.97 24.48 0.19
C ALA A 147 8.42 24.66 -1.24
N LEU A 148 7.18 24.23 -1.48
CA LEU A 148 6.53 24.35 -2.79
C LEU A 148 6.33 25.83 -3.20
N ARG A 149 5.91 26.69 -2.27
CA ARG A 149 5.69 28.12 -2.53
C ARG A 149 6.98 28.90 -2.79
N GLU A 150 8.02 28.59 -2.04
CA GLU A 150 9.30 29.30 -2.13
C GLU A 150 10.11 28.89 -3.36
N THR A 151 10.08 27.60 -3.71
CA THR A 151 10.97 27.05 -4.74
C THR A 151 10.25 26.67 -6.04
N GLY A 152 8.93 26.47 -5.99
CA GLY A 152 8.15 25.87 -7.08
C GLY A 152 8.44 24.38 -7.31
N ASP A 153 9.25 23.75 -6.45
CA ASP A 153 9.67 22.35 -6.60
C ASP A 153 8.59 21.39 -6.08
N GLY A 154 7.72 20.95 -6.99
CA GLY A 154 6.71 19.93 -6.72
C GLY A 154 7.28 18.57 -6.28
N GLN A 155 8.51 18.25 -6.64
CA GLN A 155 9.16 17.00 -6.23
C GLN A 155 9.65 17.08 -4.79
N LEU A 156 10.13 18.25 -4.35
CA LEU A 156 10.49 18.45 -2.96
C LEU A 156 9.26 18.35 -2.05
N CYS A 157 8.13 18.93 -2.46
CA CYS A 157 6.85 18.74 -1.79
C CYS A 157 6.46 17.26 -1.67
N ASP A 158 6.62 16.48 -2.75
CA ASP A 158 6.33 15.04 -2.71
C ASP A 158 7.21 14.30 -1.71
N VAL A 159 8.52 14.59 -1.71
CA VAL A 159 9.50 13.96 -0.82
C VAL A 159 9.15 14.16 0.66
N ILE A 160 8.81 15.39 1.05
CA ILE A 160 8.49 15.72 2.45
C ILE A 160 7.25 14.93 2.91
N ILE A 161 6.18 14.95 2.11
CA ILE A 161 4.92 14.29 2.46
C ILE A 161 5.05 12.76 2.40
N ASP A 162 5.74 12.21 1.40
CA ASP A 162 5.92 10.77 1.25
C ASP A 162 6.77 10.21 2.40
N LYS A 163 7.84 10.91 2.83
CA LYS A 163 8.64 10.53 4.00
C LYS A 163 7.79 10.55 5.28
N ALA A 164 7.03 11.61 5.51
CA ALA A 164 6.17 11.71 6.67
C ALA A 164 5.09 10.61 6.72
N ALA A 165 4.62 10.15 5.55
CA ALA A 165 3.72 9.00 5.46
C ALA A 165 4.37 7.71 5.96
N LEU A 166 5.62 7.45 5.56
CA LEU A 166 6.37 6.27 6.00
C LEU A 166 6.66 6.32 7.51
N GLU A 167 7.05 7.47 8.04
CA GLU A 167 7.28 7.68 9.47
C GLU A 167 6.01 7.45 10.29
N ALA A 168 4.85 7.92 9.82
CA ALA A 168 3.56 7.68 10.47
C ALA A 168 3.17 6.19 10.47
N ILE A 169 3.37 5.49 9.35
CA ILE A 169 3.13 4.05 9.24
C ILE A 169 4.03 3.29 10.23
N LEU A 170 5.33 3.59 10.25
CA LEU A 170 6.28 2.95 11.17
C LEU A 170 5.91 3.18 12.63
N LYS A 171 5.57 4.42 12.98
CA LYS A 171 5.14 4.78 14.32
C LYS A 171 3.90 4.00 14.74
N ALA A 172 2.87 3.93 13.88
CA ALA A 172 1.67 3.16 14.19
C ALA A 172 1.97 1.66 14.40
N GLY A 173 2.76 1.05 13.53
CA GLY A 173 3.18 -0.35 13.68
C GLY A 173 3.95 -0.62 14.97
N LYS A 174 4.87 0.28 15.35
CA LYS A 174 5.63 0.17 16.62
C LYS A 174 4.75 0.33 17.87
N THR A 175 3.65 1.09 17.76
CA THR A 175 2.73 1.33 18.89
C THR A 175 1.58 0.33 19.01
N SER A 176 1.40 -0.58 18.06
CA SER A 176 0.22 -1.44 17.99
C SER A 176 0.27 -2.68 18.89
N ASP A 177 1.39 -2.97 19.57
CA ASP A 177 1.63 -4.17 20.40
C ASP A 177 1.35 -5.52 19.68
N ASP A 178 1.35 -5.52 18.34
CA ASP A 178 1.06 -6.71 17.51
C ASP A 178 2.22 -6.96 16.53
N PRO A 179 2.90 -8.12 16.61
CA PRO A 179 4.07 -8.42 15.77
C PRO A 179 3.81 -8.43 14.26
N LEU A 180 2.57 -8.65 13.82
CA LEU A 180 2.23 -8.60 12.40
C LEU A 180 2.16 -7.16 11.92
N LEU A 181 1.55 -6.27 12.71
CA LEU A 181 1.44 -4.85 12.37
C LEU A 181 2.80 -4.14 12.43
N GLU A 182 3.63 -4.49 13.41
CA GLU A 182 5.03 -4.05 13.49
C GLU A 182 5.80 -4.48 12.24
N PHE A 183 5.71 -5.77 11.86
CA PHE A 183 6.32 -6.26 10.63
C PHE A 183 5.78 -5.55 9.38
N TYR A 184 4.46 -5.35 9.28
CA TYR A 184 3.84 -4.69 8.13
C TYR A 184 4.44 -3.31 7.94
N ALA A 185 4.49 -2.51 9.01
CA ALA A 185 5.00 -1.16 8.96
C ALA A 185 6.49 -1.12 8.58
N GLU A 186 7.31 -1.95 9.24
CA GLU A 186 8.74 -2.07 8.96
C GLU A 186 9.00 -2.50 7.50
N HIS A 187 8.28 -3.52 7.02
CA HIS A 187 8.38 -4.00 5.64
C HIS A 187 7.92 -2.95 4.63
N THR A 188 6.85 -2.20 4.92
CA THR A 188 6.35 -1.11 4.07
C THR A 188 7.37 0.02 3.95
N VAL A 189 7.98 0.46 5.06
CA VAL A 189 9.00 1.53 5.03
C VAL A 189 10.24 1.07 4.29
N ALA A 190 10.82 -0.07 4.68
CA ALA A 190 12.05 -0.55 4.06
C ALA A 190 11.92 -0.79 2.54
N THR A 191 10.79 -1.37 2.09
CA THR A 191 10.58 -1.58 0.65
C THR A 191 10.31 -0.28 -0.11
N ALA A 192 9.66 0.71 0.51
CA ALA A 192 9.51 2.05 -0.06
C ALA A 192 10.85 2.78 -0.17
N ASP A 193 11.73 2.67 0.83
CA ASP A 193 13.06 3.25 0.81
C ASP A 193 13.95 2.62 -0.27
N ILE A 194 13.94 1.28 -0.40
CA ILE A 194 14.65 0.58 -1.47
C ILE A 194 14.17 1.08 -2.84
N LYS A 195 12.86 1.19 -3.03
CA LYS A 195 12.27 1.70 -4.28
C LYS A 195 12.66 3.14 -4.54
N THR A 196 12.66 3.99 -3.52
CA THR A 196 13.06 5.40 -3.61
C THR A 196 14.55 5.54 -3.94
N ALA A 197 15.42 4.75 -3.31
CA ALA A 197 16.84 4.70 -3.59
C ALA A 197 17.13 4.31 -5.05
N VAL A 198 16.51 3.21 -5.54
CA VAL A 198 16.65 2.78 -6.95
C VAL A 198 16.12 3.84 -7.92
N ARG A 199 15.00 4.50 -7.61
CA ARG A 199 14.47 5.59 -8.44
C ARG A 199 15.45 6.77 -8.48
N CYS A 200 15.95 7.19 -7.32
CA CYS A 200 16.89 8.30 -7.20
C CYS A 200 18.18 8.04 -7.96
N GLN A 201 18.73 6.82 -7.86
CA GLN A 201 19.87 6.35 -8.61
C GLN A 201 19.65 6.50 -10.12
N LYS A 202 18.51 6.02 -10.64
CA LYS A 202 18.16 6.13 -12.06
C LYS A 202 18.01 7.58 -12.54
N THR A 203 17.60 8.47 -11.65
CA THR A 203 17.41 9.89 -11.96
C THR A 203 18.62 10.77 -11.59
N GLY A 204 19.72 10.19 -11.13
CA GLY A 204 20.95 10.91 -10.78
C GLY A 204 20.77 11.94 -9.66
N LYS A 205 19.96 11.64 -8.63
CA LYS A 205 19.75 12.55 -7.50
C LYS A 205 20.98 12.61 -6.58
N SER A 206 21.15 13.75 -5.92
CA SER A 206 22.24 13.96 -4.95
C SER A 206 22.03 13.13 -3.68
N LEU A 207 23.12 12.90 -2.94
CA LEU A 207 23.07 12.23 -1.64
C LEU A 207 22.10 12.92 -0.67
N ASP A 208 22.18 14.26 -0.59
CA ASP A 208 21.32 15.08 0.26
C ASP A 208 19.83 14.88 -0.05
N PHE A 209 19.48 14.87 -1.35
CA PHE A 209 18.11 14.62 -1.78
C PHE A 209 17.64 13.21 -1.36
N ILE A 210 18.51 12.21 -1.52
CA ILE A 210 18.18 10.82 -1.16
C ILE A 210 17.98 10.71 0.35
N GLN A 211 18.90 11.24 1.15
CA GLN A 211 18.79 11.24 2.63
C GLN A 211 17.52 11.95 3.11
N ARG A 212 17.10 13.02 2.43
CA ARG A 212 15.84 13.70 2.73
C ARG A 212 14.61 12.89 2.32
N ALA A 213 14.73 12.01 1.31
CA ALA A 213 13.63 11.21 0.78
C ALA A 213 13.44 9.85 1.46
N LEU A 214 14.44 9.33 2.18
CA LEU A 214 14.34 8.07 2.88
C LEU A 214 13.85 8.28 4.32
N ALA A 215 13.04 7.35 4.81
CA ALA A 215 12.59 7.29 6.20
C ALA A 215 13.47 6.31 7.00
N GLU A 216 13.69 6.57 8.29
CA GLU A 216 14.46 5.63 9.12
C GLU A 216 13.64 4.37 9.43
N CYS A 217 14.28 3.20 9.38
CA CYS A 217 13.68 1.91 9.75
C CYS A 217 14.73 0.99 10.40
N ASP A 218 14.30 -0.06 11.09
CA ASP A 218 15.19 -0.88 11.94
C ASP A 218 15.97 -1.94 11.13
N THR A 219 15.49 -2.30 9.95
CA THR A 219 15.98 -3.43 9.13
C THR A 219 16.92 -3.01 8.00
N LEU A 220 17.12 -1.70 7.80
CA LEU A 220 18.06 -1.13 6.81
C LEU A 220 18.90 -0.02 7.45
N ASP A 221 20.19 0.00 7.14
CA ASP A 221 20.99 1.21 7.25
C ASP A 221 20.64 2.15 6.09
N VAL A 222 19.79 3.13 6.39
CA VAL A 222 19.26 4.11 5.41
C VAL A 222 20.35 5.04 4.90
N SER A 223 21.34 5.37 5.75
CA SER A 223 22.49 6.18 5.35
C SER A 223 23.38 5.45 4.35
N LEU A 224 23.64 4.16 4.57
CA LEU A 224 24.37 3.32 3.63
C LEU A 224 23.56 3.07 2.36
N LEU A 225 22.25 2.86 2.45
CA LEU A 225 21.37 2.75 1.28
C LEU A 225 21.45 4.01 0.41
N ALA A 226 21.41 5.20 1.02
CA ALA A 226 21.56 6.47 0.30
C ALA A 226 22.92 6.59 -0.40
N GLN A 227 24.01 6.20 0.26
CA GLN A 227 25.37 6.21 -0.32
C GLN A 227 25.46 5.27 -1.53
N THR A 228 25.02 4.02 -1.37
CA THR A 228 25.03 3.04 -2.48
C THR A 228 24.17 3.47 -3.66
N ALA A 229 23.07 4.19 -3.42
CA ALA A 229 22.23 4.73 -4.48
C ALA A 229 22.90 5.85 -5.29
N VAL A 230 23.82 6.61 -4.71
CA VAL A 230 24.65 7.57 -5.44
C VAL A 230 25.73 6.86 -6.26
N GLU A 231 26.25 5.75 -5.76
CA GLU A 231 27.31 4.99 -6.41
C GLU A 231 26.83 4.29 -7.68
N SER A 232 25.96 3.27 -7.55
CA SER A 232 25.42 2.53 -8.70
C SER A 232 24.29 1.58 -8.32
N PHE A 233 23.58 1.06 -9.32
CA PHE A 233 22.56 0.02 -9.10
C PHE A 233 23.17 -1.28 -8.53
N GLU A 234 24.37 -1.63 -8.95
CA GLU A 234 25.13 -2.78 -8.44
C GLU A 234 25.51 -2.59 -6.97
N ALA A 235 25.86 -1.37 -6.55
CA ALA A 235 26.13 -1.06 -5.15
C ALA A 235 24.88 -1.26 -4.27
N ILE A 236 23.71 -0.81 -4.73
CA ILE A 236 22.42 -1.05 -4.03
C ILE A 236 22.19 -2.56 -3.87
N THR A 237 22.27 -3.34 -4.95
CA THR A 237 21.98 -4.78 -4.90
C THR A 237 23.03 -5.56 -4.07
N ALA A 238 24.31 -5.16 -4.12
CA ALA A 238 25.37 -5.73 -3.29
C ALA A 238 25.19 -5.42 -1.79
N TYR A 239 24.62 -4.27 -1.45
CA TYR A 239 24.22 -3.96 -0.08
C TYR A 239 23.03 -4.82 0.36
N LEU A 240 21.95 -4.84 -0.43
CA LEU A 240 20.72 -5.57 -0.08
C LEU A 240 20.94 -7.08 0.09
N THR A 241 21.85 -7.69 -0.67
CA THR A 241 22.22 -9.11 -0.53
C THR A 241 22.84 -9.46 0.84
N ARG A 242 23.27 -8.46 1.61
CA ARG A 242 23.84 -8.60 2.96
C ARG A 242 22.84 -8.26 4.08
N THR A 243 21.59 -8.01 3.72
CA THR A 243 20.49 -7.66 4.64
C THR A 243 19.38 -8.72 4.54
N ASP A 244 18.30 -8.53 5.30
CA ASP A 244 17.09 -9.34 5.15
C ASP A 244 16.40 -9.18 3.79
N TYR A 245 16.86 -8.26 2.94
CA TYR A 245 16.31 -7.93 1.62
C TYR A 245 17.09 -8.55 0.45
N ALA A 246 17.84 -9.63 0.68
CA ALA A 246 18.57 -10.31 -0.39
C ALA A 246 17.68 -10.74 -1.57
N GLY A 247 16.50 -11.28 -1.29
CA GLY A 247 15.53 -11.62 -2.35
C GLY A 247 14.99 -10.40 -3.10
N ALA A 248 14.99 -9.21 -2.48
CA ALA A 248 14.64 -7.97 -3.13
C ALA A 248 15.70 -7.55 -4.15
N ALA A 249 16.98 -7.78 -3.85
CA ALA A 249 18.09 -7.54 -4.77
C ALA A 249 17.95 -8.39 -6.04
N ASP A 250 17.70 -9.69 -5.88
CA ASP A 250 17.48 -10.61 -7.00
C ASP A 250 16.28 -10.19 -7.85
N ALA A 251 15.20 -9.77 -7.19
CA ALA A 251 14.00 -9.30 -7.87
C ALA A 251 14.23 -7.97 -8.64
N LEU A 252 15.00 -7.04 -8.07
CA LEU A 252 15.36 -5.78 -8.72
C LEU A 252 16.18 -6.00 -10.00
N VAL A 253 17.12 -6.96 -9.97
CA VAL A 253 17.92 -7.34 -11.15
C VAL A 253 17.02 -7.87 -12.28
N GLN A 254 15.95 -8.60 -11.93
CA GLN A 254 14.99 -9.08 -12.92
C GLN A 254 14.16 -7.93 -13.51
N SER A 255 13.45 -7.17 -12.67
CA SER A 255 12.69 -5.97 -13.09
C SER A 255 12.06 -5.25 -11.89
N ALA A 256 11.60 -4.02 -12.12
CA ALA A 256 10.76 -3.31 -11.15
C ALA A 256 9.46 -4.08 -10.83
N SER A 257 8.83 -4.73 -11.81
CA SER A 257 7.62 -5.54 -11.56
C SER A 257 7.90 -6.78 -10.72
N ALA A 258 9.07 -7.42 -10.89
CA ALA A 258 9.49 -8.54 -10.06
C ALA A 258 9.74 -8.11 -8.62
N PHE A 259 10.35 -6.94 -8.40
CA PHE A 259 10.52 -6.35 -7.05
C PHE A 259 9.17 -6.09 -6.36
N GLU A 260 8.21 -5.46 -7.05
CA GLU A 260 6.87 -5.22 -6.49
C GLU A 260 6.16 -6.53 -6.12
N ARG A 261 6.27 -7.56 -6.97
CA ARG A 261 5.75 -8.90 -6.69
C ARG A 261 6.43 -9.54 -5.49
N TRP A 262 7.76 -9.39 -5.35
CA TRP A 262 8.51 -9.90 -4.20
C TRP A 262 8.06 -9.23 -2.89
N CYS A 263 7.85 -7.90 -2.90
CA CYS A 263 7.36 -7.17 -1.73
C CYS A 263 5.99 -7.67 -1.28
N ASP A 264 5.06 -7.84 -2.23
CA ASP A 264 3.71 -8.35 -1.95
C ASP A 264 3.74 -9.82 -1.47
N ASN A 265 4.54 -10.68 -2.12
CA ASN A 265 4.64 -12.10 -1.75
C ASN A 265 5.25 -12.29 -0.35
N ARG A 266 6.28 -11.52 0.01
CA ARG A 266 6.86 -11.54 1.36
C ARG A 266 5.84 -11.18 2.43
N LEU A 267 4.95 -10.23 2.15
CA LEU A 267 3.86 -9.90 3.06
C LEU A 267 2.86 -11.06 3.18
N ILE A 268 2.50 -11.71 2.06
CA ILE A 268 1.64 -12.90 2.04
C ILE A 268 2.25 -14.05 2.85
N GLU A 269 3.54 -14.33 2.68
CA GLU A 269 4.26 -15.35 3.46
C GLU A 269 4.19 -15.06 4.97
N LYS A 270 4.34 -13.78 5.37
CA LYS A 270 4.27 -13.40 6.77
C LYS A 270 2.87 -13.54 7.37
N ILE A 271 1.81 -13.24 6.61
CA ILE A 271 0.45 -13.34 7.13
C ILE A 271 -0.08 -14.78 7.15
N ARG A 272 0.44 -15.71 6.33
CA ARG A 272 -0.03 -17.11 6.25
C ARG A 272 -0.13 -17.84 7.60
N PRO A 273 0.84 -17.76 8.52
CA PRO A 273 0.75 -18.37 9.85
C PRO A 273 -0.43 -17.87 10.70
N GLN A 274 -0.99 -16.68 10.40
CA GLN A 274 -2.17 -16.16 11.09
C GLN A 274 -3.41 -17.04 10.87
N LYS A 275 -3.35 -18.07 10.01
CA LYS A 275 -4.35 -19.15 9.90
C LYS A 275 -4.52 -19.99 11.16
N TYR A 276 -3.52 -19.99 12.04
CA TYR A 276 -3.50 -20.80 13.25
C TYR A 276 -3.81 -20.00 14.52
N GLU A 277 -3.74 -18.66 14.46
CA GLU A 277 -4.05 -17.81 15.61
C GLU A 277 -5.56 -17.65 15.82
N THR A 278 -5.98 -17.57 17.08
CA THR A 278 -7.40 -17.70 17.45
C THR A 278 -7.94 -16.55 18.29
N SER A 279 -7.08 -15.73 18.89
CA SER A 279 -7.48 -14.78 19.94
C SER A 279 -6.93 -13.36 19.78
N THR A 280 -6.08 -13.11 18.77
CA THR A 280 -5.48 -11.79 18.52
C THR A 280 -6.16 -11.07 17.36
N ILE A 281 -5.77 -9.82 17.11
CA ILE A 281 -6.19 -9.05 15.94
C ILE A 281 -5.53 -9.54 14.63
N GLY A 282 -4.39 -10.23 14.76
CA GLY A 282 -3.57 -10.73 13.64
C GLY A 282 -4.34 -11.45 12.52
N PRO A 283 -5.28 -12.38 12.79
CA PRO A 283 -6.09 -13.01 11.74
C PRO A 283 -6.98 -12.03 10.97
N LEU A 284 -7.51 -10.98 11.60
CA LEU A 284 -8.32 -9.98 10.92
C LEU A 284 -7.45 -9.10 10.02
N ALA A 285 -6.29 -8.66 10.53
CA ALA A 285 -5.32 -7.90 9.76
C ALA A 285 -4.76 -8.71 8.57
N ALA A 286 -4.46 -10.00 8.78
CA ALA A 286 -4.05 -10.92 7.73
C ALA A 286 -5.12 -11.06 6.64
N TRP A 287 -6.38 -11.22 7.03
CA TRP A 287 -7.48 -11.32 6.08
C TRP A 287 -7.67 -10.01 5.29
N LEU A 288 -7.58 -8.84 5.93
CA LEU A 288 -7.59 -7.54 5.25
C LEU A 288 -6.46 -7.45 4.21
N LEU A 289 -5.22 -7.75 4.59
CA LEU A 289 -4.06 -7.74 3.70
C LEU A 289 -4.19 -8.76 2.56
N ALA A 290 -4.76 -9.93 2.84
CA ALA A 290 -5.06 -10.94 1.82
C ALA A 290 -6.05 -10.42 0.78
N ARG A 291 -7.13 -9.75 1.23
CA ARG A 291 -8.13 -9.14 0.36
C ARG A 291 -7.55 -8.00 -0.48
N GLU A 292 -6.71 -7.15 0.09
CA GLU A 292 -6.00 -6.11 -0.64
C GLU A 292 -5.10 -6.68 -1.75
N ASN A 293 -4.35 -7.74 -1.44
CA ASN A 293 -3.52 -8.44 -2.43
C ASN A 293 -4.36 -9.10 -3.54
N GLU A 294 -5.51 -9.66 -3.19
CA GLU A 294 -6.45 -10.25 -4.14
C GLU A 294 -7.03 -9.20 -5.09
N ILE A 295 -7.50 -8.06 -4.56
CA ILE A 295 -7.98 -6.90 -5.34
C ILE A 295 -6.88 -6.39 -6.28
N LYS A 296 -5.64 -6.25 -5.80
CA LYS A 296 -4.48 -5.86 -6.60
C LYS A 296 -4.19 -6.85 -7.72
N THR A 297 -4.30 -8.15 -7.44
CA THR A 297 -4.08 -9.22 -8.42
C THR A 297 -5.16 -9.23 -9.50
N VAL A 298 -6.42 -9.09 -9.12
CA VAL A 298 -7.54 -8.98 -10.06
C VAL A 298 -7.40 -7.73 -10.93
N ARG A 299 -6.99 -6.59 -10.37
CA ARG A 299 -6.70 -5.36 -11.15
C ARG A 299 -5.66 -5.61 -12.23
N ILE A 300 -4.58 -6.30 -11.90
CA ILE A 300 -3.49 -6.61 -12.84
C ILE A 300 -3.96 -7.55 -13.94
N LEU A 301 -4.75 -8.57 -13.59
CA LEU A 301 -5.33 -9.50 -14.56
C LEU A 301 -6.28 -8.78 -15.52
N LEU A 302 -7.22 -7.99 -14.99
CA LEU A 302 -8.18 -7.23 -15.80
C LEU A 302 -7.46 -6.23 -16.71
N SER A 303 -6.49 -5.48 -16.19
CA SER A 303 -5.69 -4.55 -16.98
C SER A 303 -4.88 -5.27 -18.06
N GLY A 304 -4.26 -6.40 -17.73
CA GLY A 304 -3.50 -7.20 -18.70
C GLY A 304 -4.38 -7.72 -19.83
N LYS A 305 -5.55 -8.29 -19.51
CA LYS A 305 -6.50 -8.78 -20.51
C LYS A 305 -7.08 -7.65 -21.36
N ARG A 306 -7.44 -6.51 -20.74
CA ARG A 306 -7.94 -5.32 -21.45
C ARG A 306 -6.92 -4.76 -22.45
N ASN A 307 -5.62 -4.83 -22.11
CA ASN A 307 -4.53 -4.37 -22.95
C ASN A 307 -3.96 -5.46 -23.89
N GLY A 308 -4.57 -6.65 -23.93
CA GLY A 308 -4.15 -7.75 -24.82
C GLY A 308 -2.75 -8.29 -24.50
N LEU A 309 -2.30 -8.22 -23.24
CA LEU A 309 -1.04 -8.84 -22.82
C LEU A 309 -1.13 -10.37 -22.91
N SER A 310 -0.01 -11.02 -23.21
CA SER A 310 0.06 -12.48 -23.19
C SER A 310 -0.14 -13.05 -21.79
N ASP A 311 -0.65 -14.27 -21.70
CA ASP A 311 -0.87 -14.94 -20.43
C ASP A 311 0.43 -15.07 -19.61
N ASP A 312 1.57 -15.31 -20.26
CA ASP A 312 2.87 -15.36 -19.59
C ASP A 312 3.25 -14.00 -19.00
N ALA A 313 3.05 -12.91 -19.74
CA ALA A 313 3.33 -11.55 -19.25
C ALA A 313 2.40 -11.14 -18.09
N ILE A 314 1.15 -11.63 -18.06
CA ILE A 314 0.26 -11.42 -16.92
C ILE A 314 0.69 -12.30 -15.74
N ARG A 315 1.00 -13.58 -15.99
CA ARG A 315 1.42 -14.56 -14.97
C ARG A 315 2.68 -14.12 -14.24
N GLU A 316 3.67 -13.56 -14.95
CA GLU A 316 4.85 -12.93 -14.36
C GLU A 316 4.51 -11.78 -13.40
N ARG A 317 3.32 -11.21 -13.47
CA ARG A 317 2.89 -10.13 -12.57
C ARG A 317 1.93 -10.61 -11.50
N LEU A 318 1.52 -11.88 -11.47
CA LEU A 318 0.59 -12.37 -10.44
C LEU A 318 1.32 -12.56 -9.11
N ARG A 319 0.61 -12.26 -8.02
CA ARG A 319 1.09 -12.46 -6.65
C ARG A 319 0.70 -13.84 -6.15
N GLU A 320 1.41 -14.29 -5.12
CA GLU A 320 0.96 -15.40 -4.32
C GLU A 320 -0.34 -15.07 -3.59
N MET A 321 -1.24 -16.05 -3.53
CA MET A 321 -2.49 -15.93 -2.78
C MET A 321 -2.29 -16.37 -1.33
N TYR A 322 -3.11 -15.80 -0.47
CA TYR A 322 -3.11 -16.14 0.95
C TYR A 322 -3.61 -17.56 1.21
N VAL A 323 -4.64 -17.99 0.46
CA VAL A 323 -5.28 -19.32 0.55
C VAL A 323 -4.71 -20.30 -0.44
#